data_AF-A0A6I9UHF6-F1
#
_entry.id   AF-A0A6I9UHF6-F1
#
_cell.length_a   1.000
_cell.length_b   1.000
_cell.length_c   1.000
_cell.angle_alpha   90.00
_cell.angle_beta   90.00
_cell.angle_gamma   90.00
#
_symmetry.space_group_name_H-M   'P 1'
#
loop_
_entity.id
_entity.type
_entity.pdbx_description
1 polymer ?
#
loop_
_entity_poly.entity_id
_entity_poly.type
_entity_poly.pdbx_seq_one_letter_code
_entity_poly.pdbx_strand_id
1 'polypeptide(L)'
;MASSSTDTPAFPSIANGTRNHHMVMVSAPFNGINWLSWSRSTRIALESKDKLAFIDGIGLQPTTGTPQHRQWRITDCMVRTWILNTISKDLVNAYLYASSSRNIWLDLEARYGECDGTLLYKLQREISSICKLCVHVAFAFANATKTKAEQNDANQLIQFLMGLNDSYDNIRSQTLVLEPLPLVNKAYYMVLRVERQRMVNSEYSDIGEV
;
A
#
# COMPACT_ATOMS: atom_id res chain seq x y z
N MET A 1 2.52 -30.12 -46.52
CA MET A 1 1.64 -30.58 -45.43
C MET A 1 2.29 -30.15 -44.14
N ALA A 2 1.74 -29.14 -43.48
CA ALA A 2 2.27 -28.58 -42.25
C ALA A 2 1.81 -29.45 -41.07
N SER A 3 2.75 -30.09 -40.39
CA SER A 3 2.50 -30.78 -39.12
C SER A 3 2.61 -29.75 -38.02
N SER A 4 1.46 -29.36 -37.46
CA SER A 4 1.34 -28.47 -36.32
C SER A 4 1.88 -29.13 -35.05
N SER A 5 2.97 -28.61 -34.52
CA SER A 5 3.48 -28.89 -33.17
C SER A 5 2.45 -28.40 -32.15
N THR A 6 1.72 -29.31 -31.52
CA THR A 6 0.94 -29.00 -30.32
C THR A 6 1.90 -28.95 -29.15
N ASP A 7 2.39 -27.76 -28.83
CA ASP A 7 2.99 -27.45 -27.53
C ASP A 7 1.89 -27.55 -26.47
N THR A 8 1.66 -28.76 -25.97
CA THR A 8 0.92 -28.96 -24.71
C THR A 8 1.76 -28.40 -23.57
N PRO A 9 1.23 -27.47 -22.75
CA PRO A 9 1.98 -26.93 -21.63
C PRO A 9 2.26 -28.05 -20.62
N ALA A 10 3.53 -28.22 -20.29
CA ALA A 10 4.00 -29.25 -19.38
C ALA A 10 3.33 -29.11 -18.00
N PHE A 11 2.83 -30.23 -17.47
CA PHE A 11 2.32 -30.31 -16.10
C PHE A 11 3.41 -29.90 -15.11
N PRO A 12 3.10 -29.12 -14.06
CA PRO A 12 4.03 -28.89 -12.97
C PRO A 12 4.44 -30.27 -12.42
N SER A 13 5.75 -30.52 -12.35
CA SER A 13 6.26 -31.79 -11.85
C SER A 13 5.69 -31.98 -10.45
N ILE A 14 4.83 -32.97 -10.26
CA ILE A 14 4.40 -33.39 -8.94
C ILE A 14 5.59 -34.17 -8.36
N ALA A 15 6.66 -33.43 -8.04
CA ALA A 15 7.81 -33.98 -7.38
C ALA A 15 7.32 -34.58 -6.05
N ASN A 16 7.67 -35.84 -5.83
CA ASN A 16 7.61 -36.49 -4.52
C ASN A 16 8.64 -35.79 -3.60
N GLY A 17 8.35 -34.56 -3.21
CA GLY A 17 9.27 -33.67 -2.52
C GLY A 17 8.67 -33.19 -1.20
N THR A 18 9.11 -33.83 -0.11
CA THR A 18 9.01 -33.41 1.30
C THR A 18 7.61 -33.19 1.88
N ARG A 19 7.08 -34.22 2.55
CA ARG A 19 5.97 -34.12 3.52
C ARG A 19 6.43 -33.44 4.81
N ASN A 20 7.00 -32.24 4.73
CA ASN A 20 7.39 -31.50 5.93
C ASN A 20 6.15 -30.84 6.55
N HIS A 21 5.47 -31.60 7.42
CA HIS A 21 4.26 -31.17 8.15
C HIS A 21 4.53 -30.05 9.18
N HIS A 22 5.79 -29.81 9.52
CA HIS A 22 6.20 -28.83 10.52
C HIS A 22 6.90 -27.67 9.81
N MET A 23 6.12 -26.69 9.34
CA MET A 23 6.68 -25.42 8.91
C MET A 23 5.73 -24.29 9.29
N VAL A 24 6.29 -23.24 9.90
CA VAL A 24 5.61 -21.97 10.10
C VAL A 24 5.52 -21.29 8.74
N MET A 25 4.34 -21.28 8.13
CA MET A 25 4.10 -20.69 6.80
C MET A 25 4.17 -19.17 6.80
N VAL A 26 3.89 -18.53 7.93
CA VAL A 26 4.03 -17.07 8.12
C VAL A 26 4.36 -16.78 9.57
N SER A 27 5.19 -15.76 9.80
CA SER A 27 5.58 -15.32 11.14
C SER A 27 4.43 -14.68 11.92
N ALA A 28 3.50 -14.03 11.23
CA ALA A 28 2.31 -13.39 11.82
C ALA A 28 1.04 -13.99 11.20
N PRO A 29 0.11 -14.54 12.02
CA PRO A 29 -1.18 -15.01 11.53
C PRO A 29 -2.03 -13.88 10.92
N PHE A 30 -2.93 -14.24 10.02
CA PHE A 30 -3.92 -13.31 9.48
C PHE A 30 -4.94 -12.91 10.53
N ASN A 31 -5.07 -11.61 10.78
CA ASN A 31 -5.94 -11.04 11.82
C ASN A 31 -7.07 -10.15 11.27
N GLY A 32 -7.29 -10.16 9.95
CA GLY A 32 -8.33 -9.34 9.31
C GLY A 32 -7.85 -7.97 8.81
N ILE A 33 -6.71 -7.46 9.32
CA ILE A 33 -6.20 -6.12 8.97
C ILE A 33 -4.89 -6.22 8.18
N ASN A 34 -4.09 -7.25 8.44
CA ASN A 34 -2.77 -7.44 7.83
C ASN A 34 -2.79 -8.18 6.49
N TRP A 35 -3.83 -8.02 5.66
CA TRP A 35 -4.00 -8.77 4.41
C TRP A 35 -2.80 -8.66 3.47
N LEU A 36 -2.29 -7.45 3.18
CA LEU A 36 -1.23 -7.25 2.20
C LEU A 36 0.08 -7.96 2.58
N SER A 37 0.50 -7.82 3.85
CA SER A 37 1.72 -8.46 4.34
C SER A 37 1.54 -9.97 4.46
N TRP A 38 0.43 -10.43 5.04
CA TRP A 38 0.13 -11.86 5.18
C TRP A 38 0.00 -12.58 3.84
N SER A 39 -0.74 -12.00 2.88
CA SER A 39 -0.98 -12.60 1.56
C SER A 39 0.33 -12.73 0.80
N ARG A 40 1.17 -11.69 0.82
CA ARG A 40 2.49 -11.70 0.19
C ARG A 40 3.40 -12.77 0.80
N SER A 41 3.48 -12.84 2.13
CA SER A 41 4.30 -13.86 2.80
C SER A 41 3.80 -15.28 2.55
N THR A 42 2.48 -15.49 2.56
CA THR A 42 1.88 -16.80 2.27
C THR A 42 2.14 -17.23 0.83
N ARG A 43 2.06 -16.29 -0.12
CA ARG A 43 2.37 -16.53 -1.53
C ARG A 43 3.82 -16.96 -1.73
N ILE A 44 4.78 -16.25 -1.12
CA ILE A 44 6.21 -16.59 -1.15
C ILE A 44 6.46 -17.98 -0.52
N ALA A 45 5.83 -18.29 0.61
CA ALA A 45 5.98 -19.59 1.26
C ALA A 45 5.48 -20.74 0.37
N LEU A 46 4.36 -20.57 -0.34
CA LEU A 46 3.84 -21.56 -1.28
C LEU A 46 4.67 -21.67 -2.55
N GLU A 47 5.19 -20.55 -3.05
CA GLU A 47 6.09 -20.49 -4.21
C GLU A 47 7.38 -21.26 -3.94
N SER A 48 7.97 -21.09 -2.75
CA SER A 48 9.17 -21.82 -2.31
C SER A 48 9.00 -23.35 -2.27
N LYS A 49 7.75 -23.85 -2.32
CA LYS A 49 7.40 -25.27 -2.28
C LYS A 49 6.84 -25.79 -3.59
N ASP A 50 6.79 -24.96 -4.62
CA ASP A 50 6.12 -25.28 -5.88
C ASP A 50 4.64 -25.70 -5.65
N LYS A 51 3.94 -24.92 -4.83
CA LYS A 51 2.52 -25.11 -4.48
C LYS A 51 1.65 -23.88 -4.73
N LEU A 52 2.23 -22.81 -5.28
CA LEU A 52 1.52 -21.58 -5.58
C LEU A 52 0.33 -21.79 -6.54
N ALA A 53 0.46 -22.72 -7.49
CA ALA A 53 -0.59 -23.03 -8.47
C ALA A 53 -1.93 -23.48 -7.85
N PHE A 54 -1.94 -23.97 -6.60
CA PHE A 54 -3.17 -24.37 -5.90
C PHE A 54 -4.01 -23.18 -5.45
N ILE A 55 -3.36 -22.05 -5.13
CA ILE A 55 -4.08 -20.83 -4.76
C ILE A 55 -4.30 -19.91 -5.94
N ASP A 56 -3.49 -19.95 -7.00
CA ASP A 56 -3.67 -19.09 -8.19
C ASP A 56 -4.63 -19.69 -9.23
N GLY A 57 -4.90 -21.00 -9.15
CA GLY A 57 -5.80 -21.70 -10.08
C GLY A 57 -5.19 -21.99 -11.45
N ILE A 58 -3.89 -21.74 -11.62
CA ILE A 58 -3.14 -22.03 -12.87
C ILE A 58 -2.94 -23.54 -13.06
N GLY A 59 -2.92 -24.32 -11.96
CA GLY A 59 -2.89 -25.78 -12.02
C GLY A 59 -4.29 -26.36 -12.16
N LEU A 60 -4.67 -26.75 -13.38
CA LEU A 60 -5.96 -27.39 -13.64
C LEU A 60 -6.15 -28.65 -12.78
N GLN A 61 -7.34 -28.79 -12.19
CA GLN A 61 -7.73 -30.00 -11.48
C GLN A 61 -7.69 -31.19 -12.45
N PRO A 62 -6.94 -32.27 -12.16
CA PRO A 62 -6.90 -33.43 -13.05
C PRO A 62 -8.29 -34.06 -13.21
N THR A 63 -8.55 -34.69 -14.35
CA THR A 63 -9.80 -35.42 -14.57
C THR A 63 -10.00 -36.49 -13.48
N THR A 64 -11.22 -36.54 -12.94
CA THR A 64 -11.64 -37.53 -11.94
C THR A 64 -11.41 -38.95 -12.44
N GLY A 65 -10.79 -39.79 -11.61
CA GLY A 65 -10.48 -41.20 -11.95
C GLY A 65 -9.01 -41.47 -12.31
N THR A 66 -8.21 -40.42 -12.50
CA THR A 66 -6.76 -40.56 -12.72
C THR A 66 -6.00 -40.73 -11.39
N PRO A 67 -4.90 -41.51 -11.33
CA PRO A 67 -4.01 -41.55 -10.16
C PRO A 67 -3.51 -40.15 -9.72
N GLN A 68 -3.36 -39.25 -10.70
CA GLN A 68 -2.97 -37.85 -10.52
C GLN A 68 -4.02 -37.04 -9.76
N HIS A 69 -5.32 -37.34 -9.91
CA HIS A 69 -6.40 -36.69 -9.17
C HIS A 69 -6.27 -36.92 -7.66
N ARG A 70 -5.93 -38.15 -7.25
CA ARG A 70 -5.71 -38.48 -5.83
C ARG A 70 -4.56 -37.66 -5.26
N GLN A 71 -3.44 -37.57 -5.98
CA GLN A 71 -2.26 -36.83 -5.53
C GLN A 71 -2.52 -35.31 -5.48
N TRP A 72 -3.23 -34.77 -6.46
CA TRP A 72 -3.69 -33.39 -6.45
C TRP A 72 -4.56 -33.10 -5.22
N ARG A 73 -5.54 -33.97 -4.93
CA ARG A 73 -6.45 -33.80 -3.78
C ARG A 73 -5.72 -33.84 -2.44
N ILE A 74 -4.74 -34.73 -2.29
CA ILE A 74 -3.91 -34.77 -1.08
C ILE A 74 -3.13 -33.45 -0.93
N THR A 75 -2.60 -32.94 -2.03
CA THR A 75 -1.83 -31.69 -2.04
C THR A 75 -2.71 -30.47 -1.73
N ASP A 76 -3.90 -30.38 -2.31
CA ASP A 76 -4.87 -29.33 -1.98
C ASP A 76 -5.27 -29.38 -0.50
N CYS A 77 -5.53 -30.56 0.08
CA CYS A 77 -5.78 -30.70 1.51
C CYS A 77 -4.61 -30.22 2.39
N MET A 78 -3.37 -30.47 1.98
CA MET A 78 -2.18 -29.97 2.69
C MET A 78 -2.10 -28.45 2.63
N VAL A 79 -2.24 -27.85 1.44
CA VAL A 79 -2.21 -26.39 1.26
C VAL A 79 -3.35 -25.74 2.04
N ARG A 80 -4.54 -26.33 2.02
CA ARG A 80 -5.68 -25.88 2.83
C ARG A 80 -5.35 -25.87 4.32
N THR A 81 -4.76 -26.95 4.83
CA THR A 81 -4.35 -27.03 6.25
C THR A 81 -3.31 -25.98 6.59
N TRP A 82 -2.36 -25.75 5.69
CA TRP A 82 -1.36 -24.71 5.86
C TRP A 82 -1.97 -23.30 5.91
N ILE A 83 -2.90 -22.96 5.01
CA ILE A 83 -3.59 -21.67 5.03
C ILE A 83 -4.44 -21.53 6.29
N LEU A 84 -5.20 -22.56 6.69
CA LEU A 84 -6.01 -22.50 7.91
C LEU A 84 -5.15 -22.27 9.17
N ASN A 85 -3.97 -22.90 9.23
CA ASN A 85 -3.03 -22.73 10.34
C ASN A 85 -2.35 -21.35 10.37
N THR A 86 -2.46 -20.56 9.30
CA THR A 86 -1.91 -19.21 9.24
C THR A 86 -2.97 -18.13 9.47
N ILE A 87 -4.22 -18.52 9.75
CA ILE A 87 -5.31 -17.61 10.08
C ILE A 87 -5.49 -17.59 11.60
N SER A 88 -5.81 -16.42 12.16
CA SER A 88 -6.13 -16.27 13.58
C SER A 88 -7.33 -17.15 13.98
N LYS A 89 -7.33 -17.59 15.24
CA LYS A 89 -8.37 -18.49 15.78
C LYS A 89 -9.77 -17.90 15.71
N ASP A 90 -9.88 -16.57 15.70
CA ASP A 90 -11.17 -15.87 15.64
C ASP A 90 -11.80 -15.91 14.25
N LEU A 91 -10.97 -16.03 13.20
CA LEU A 91 -11.41 -15.98 11.81
C LEU A 91 -11.42 -17.37 11.15
N VAL A 92 -10.61 -18.32 11.61
CA VAL A 92 -10.41 -19.62 10.95
C VAL A 92 -11.70 -20.43 10.78
N ASN A 93 -12.65 -20.32 11.72
CA ASN A 93 -13.92 -21.04 11.70
C ASN A 93 -14.77 -20.71 10.47
N ALA A 94 -14.65 -19.50 9.92
CA ALA A 94 -15.38 -19.10 8.71
C ALA A 94 -14.91 -19.86 7.46
N TYR A 95 -13.69 -20.43 7.49
CA TYR A 95 -13.04 -21.04 6.32
C TYR A 95 -12.89 -22.56 6.44
N LEU A 96 -13.23 -23.15 7.59
CA LEU A 96 -13.00 -24.57 7.89
C LEU A 96 -13.67 -25.52 6.88
N TYR A 97 -14.85 -25.14 6.38
CA TYR A 97 -15.66 -25.96 5.47
C TYR A 97 -15.39 -25.70 3.98
N ALA A 98 -14.43 -24.83 3.65
CA ALA A 98 -14.10 -24.56 2.26
C ALA A 98 -13.59 -25.82 1.54
N SER A 99 -14.13 -26.06 0.35
CA SER A 99 -13.90 -27.30 -0.42
C SER A 99 -12.51 -27.41 -1.04
N SER A 100 -11.80 -26.29 -1.23
CA SER A 100 -10.43 -26.24 -1.77
C SER A 100 -9.66 -25.07 -1.17
N SER A 101 -8.33 -25.19 -1.17
CA SER A 101 -7.42 -24.08 -0.84
C SER A 101 -7.65 -22.83 -1.70
N ARG A 102 -8.03 -23.01 -2.98
CA ARG A 102 -8.38 -21.90 -3.89
C ARG A 102 -9.60 -21.12 -3.40
N ASN A 103 -10.63 -21.81 -2.91
CA ASN A 103 -11.85 -21.17 -2.44
C ASN A 103 -11.60 -20.32 -1.20
N ILE A 104 -10.75 -20.80 -0.27
CA ILE A 104 -10.31 -19.99 0.87
C ILE A 104 -9.59 -18.74 0.40
N TRP A 105 -8.66 -18.89 -0.55
CA TRP A 105 -7.88 -17.76 -1.07
C TRP A 105 -8.79 -16.69 -1.70
N LEU A 106 -9.72 -17.11 -2.58
CA LEU A 106 -10.65 -16.20 -3.25
C LEU A 106 -11.58 -15.50 -2.26
N ASP A 107 -12.11 -16.22 -1.27
CA ASP A 107 -12.99 -15.62 -0.26
C ASP A 107 -12.26 -14.58 0.61
N LEU A 108 -11.00 -14.85 0.96
CA LEU A 108 -10.18 -13.89 1.69
C LEU A 108 -9.83 -12.66 0.81
N GLU A 109 -9.45 -12.89 -0.43
CA GLU A 109 -9.11 -11.83 -1.38
C GLU A 109 -10.31 -10.93 -1.68
N ALA A 110 -11.50 -11.50 -1.86
CA ALA A 110 -12.72 -10.72 -2.08
C ALA A 110 -13.13 -9.90 -0.86
N ARG A 111 -12.92 -10.41 0.36
CA ARG A 111 -13.33 -9.73 1.60
C ARG A 111 -12.32 -8.70 2.08
N TYR A 112 -11.04 -8.97 1.93
CA TYR A 112 -9.96 -8.19 2.55
C TYR A 112 -9.00 -7.58 1.53
N GLY A 113 -9.01 -8.04 0.27
CA GLY A 113 -8.17 -7.51 -0.80
C GLY A 113 -8.53 -6.08 -1.22
N GLU A 114 -9.80 -5.69 -1.11
CA GLU A 114 -10.25 -4.32 -1.39
C GLU A 114 -9.93 -3.33 -0.27
N CYS A 115 -9.61 -3.82 0.95
CA CYS A 115 -9.49 -2.98 2.13
C CYS A 115 -8.27 -2.02 2.09
N ASP A 116 -7.34 -2.21 1.15
CA ASP A 116 -6.23 -1.30 0.88
C ASP A 116 -6.67 -0.01 0.14
N GLY A 117 -7.94 0.11 -0.29
CA GLY A 117 -8.46 1.36 -0.86
C GLY A 117 -8.37 2.55 0.11
N THR A 118 -8.52 2.30 1.42
CA THR A 118 -8.40 3.35 2.44
C THR A 118 -6.95 3.75 2.74
N LEU A 119 -6.02 2.80 2.74
CA LEU A 119 -4.59 3.08 2.90
C LEU A 119 -3.99 3.68 1.62
N LEU A 120 -4.38 3.18 0.43
CA LEU A 120 -4.10 3.80 -0.86
C LEU A 120 -4.66 5.22 -0.93
N TYR A 121 -5.90 5.45 -0.49
CA TYR A 121 -6.48 6.79 -0.41
C TYR A 121 -5.72 7.68 0.58
N LYS A 122 -5.34 7.16 1.76
CA LYS A 122 -4.50 7.89 2.72
C LYS A 122 -3.14 8.26 2.11
N LEU A 123 -2.45 7.31 1.47
CA LEU A 123 -1.17 7.55 0.79
C LEU A 123 -1.31 8.53 -0.39
N GLN A 124 -2.35 8.39 -1.21
CA GLN A 124 -2.64 9.33 -2.30
C GLN A 124 -2.98 10.73 -1.77
N ARG A 125 -3.68 10.82 -0.64
CA ARG A 125 -4.00 12.10 0.02
C ARG A 125 -2.73 12.76 0.57
N GLU A 126 -1.84 12.01 1.21
CA GLU A 126 -0.57 12.54 1.70
C GLU A 126 0.33 13.00 0.56
N ILE A 127 0.52 12.18 -0.48
CA ILE A 127 1.26 12.58 -1.69
C ILE A 127 0.65 13.84 -2.31
N SER A 128 -0.68 13.91 -2.41
CA SER A 128 -1.38 15.09 -2.95
C SER A 128 -1.21 16.34 -2.09
N SER A 129 -1.18 16.21 -0.77
CA SER A 129 -0.93 17.35 0.14
C SER A 129 0.50 17.88 -0.01
N ILE A 130 1.48 16.99 -0.15
CA ILE A 130 2.89 17.34 -0.37
C ILE A 130 3.07 17.99 -1.76
N CYS A 131 2.42 17.47 -2.80
CA CYS A 131 2.49 18.03 -4.14
C CYS A 131 1.84 19.42 -4.26
N LYS A 132 0.74 19.69 -3.56
CA LYS A 132 0.09 21.02 -3.54
C LYS A 132 0.98 22.10 -2.92
N LEU A 133 1.83 21.73 -1.96
CA LEU A 133 2.79 22.63 -1.34
C LEU A 133 3.94 22.98 -2.30
N CYS A 134 4.46 21.99 -3.04
CA CYS A 134 5.50 22.23 -4.06
C CYS A 134 5.03 23.18 -5.17
N VAL A 135 3.77 23.07 -5.61
CA VAL A 135 3.22 23.95 -6.66
C VAL A 135 3.05 25.40 -6.16
N HIS A 136 2.51 25.60 -4.95
CA HIS A 136 2.35 26.96 -4.39
C HIS A 136 3.69 27.63 -4.09
N VAL A 137 4.64 26.90 -3.51
CA VAL A 137 5.98 27.43 -3.19
C VAL A 137 6.76 27.73 -4.47
N ALA A 138 6.72 26.84 -5.47
CA ALA A 138 7.38 27.08 -6.76
C ALA A 138 6.75 28.26 -7.52
N PHE A 139 5.42 28.42 -7.46
CA PHE A 139 4.73 29.56 -8.10
C PHE A 139 5.06 30.89 -7.42
N ALA A 140 5.06 30.94 -6.08
CA ALA A 140 5.44 32.13 -5.33
C ALA A 140 6.91 32.52 -5.58
N PHE A 141 7.82 31.54 -5.63
CA PHE A 141 9.23 31.77 -5.93
C PHE A 141 9.48 32.19 -7.39
N ALA A 142 8.78 31.58 -8.36
CA ALA A 142 8.85 31.95 -9.77
C ALA A 142 8.33 33.38 -10.02
N ASN A 143 7.27 33.80 -9.33
CA ASN A 143 6.77 35.17 -9.40
C ASN A 143 7.74 36.16 -8.75
N ALA A 144 8.34 35.80 -7.61
CA ALA A 144 9.34 36.65 -6.94
C ALA A 144 10.63 36.85 -7.76
N THR A 145 11.01 35.86 -8.57
CA THR A 145 12.23 35.91 -9.40
C THR A 145 12.02 36.53 -10.79
N LYS A 146 10.78 36.55 -11.31
CA LYS A 146 10.45 37.19 -12.59
C LYS A 146 10.58 38.72 -12.58
N THR A 147 10.56 39.36 -11.41
CA THR A 147 10.68 40.83 -11.29
C THR A 147 12.05 41.24 -10.76
N LYS A 148 13.08 41.02 -11.59
CA LYS A 148 14.39 41.71 -11.48
C LYS A 148 14.37 43.08 -12.19
N ALA A 149 13.32 43.85 -12.00
CA ALA A 149 13.29 45.25 -12.41
C ALA A 149 12.71 46.07 -11.25
N GLU A 150 13.62 46.74 -10.54
CA GLU A 150 13.38 47.94 -9.75
C GLU A 150 12.78 47.78 -8.33
N GLN A 151 13.73 47.72 -7.37
CA GLN A 151 13.77 48.41 -6.06
C GLN A 151 12.58 48.20 -5.08
N ASN A 152 12.84 47.37 -4.05
CA ASN A 152 12.50 47.54 -2.62
C ASN A 152 12.23 46.15 -2.01
N ASP A 153 13.06 45.70 -1.06
CA ASP A 153 12.91 44.38 -0.41
C ASP A 153 11.53 44.20 0.26
N ALA A 154 10.91 45.31 0.67
CA ALA A 154 9.55 45.34 1.19
C ALA A 154 8.50 45.01 0.11
N ASN A 155 8.68 45.46 -1.14
CA ASN A 155 7.76 45.16 -2.23
C ASN A 155 7.80 43.67 -2.58
N GLN A 156 8.99 43.05 -2.56
CA GLN A 156 9.13 41.61 -2.78
C GLN A 156 8.46 40.79 -1.66
N LEU A 157 8.56 41.24 -0.41
CA LEU A 157 7.87 40.63 0.71
C LEU A 157 6.34 40.71 0.54
N ILE A 158 5.83 41.90 0.24
CA ILE A 158 4.39 42.14 0.04
C ILE A 158 3.87 41.24 -1.10
N GLN A 159 4.58 41.16 -2.22
CA GLN A 159 4.22 40.29 -3.35
C GLN A 159 4.26 38.80 -3.00
N PHE A 160 5.28 38.37 -2.26
CA PHE A 160 5.36 37.00 -1.73
C PHE A 160 4.14 36.68 -0.85
N LEU A 161 3.79 37.57 0.08
CA LEU A 161 2.67 37.41 1.00
C LEU A 161 1.30 37.44 0.29
N MET A 162 1.16 38.18 -0.81
CA MET A 162 -0.04 38.18 -1.65
C MET A 162 -0.19 36.89 -2.47
N GLY A 163 0.93 36.25 -2.83
CA GLY A 163 0.92 34.94 -3.52
C GLY A 163 0.61 33.74 -2.62
N LEU A 164 0.58 33.93 -1.29
CA LEU A 164 0.21 32.88 -0.33
C LEU A 164 -1.31 32.69 -0.29
N ASN A 165 -1.75 31.44 -0.16
CA ASN A 165 -3.16 31.07 0.03
C ASN A 165 -3.73 31.63 1.35
N ASP A 166 -5.05 31.82 1.42
CA ASP A 166 -5.76 32.40 2.59
C ASP A 166 -5.57 31.58 3.87
N SER A 167 -5.25 30.30 3.75
CA SER A 167 -4.85 29.45 4.87
C SER A 167 -3.62 29.96 5.64
N TYR A 168 -2.88 30.92 5.09
CA TYR A 168 -1.67 31.50 5.70
C TYR A 168 -1.89 32.93 6.22
N ASP A 169 -3.14 33.39 6.32
CA ASP A 169 -3.45 34.77 6.70
C ASP A 169 -2.92 35.15 8.10
N ASN A 170 -2.89 34.20 9.04
CA ASN A 170 -2.25 34.39 10.35
C ASN A 170 -0.73 34.66 10.26
N ILE A 171 -0.04 34.04 9.30
CA ILE A 171 1.39 34.29 9.08
C ILE A 171 1.58 35.62 8.37
N ARG A 172 0.69 35.95 7.44
CA ARG A 172 0.68 37.25 6.75
C ARG A 172 0.51 38.40 7.75
N SER A 173 -0.51 38.34 8.61
CA SER A 173 -0.74 39.35 9.64
C SER A 173 0.41 39.43 10.64
N GLN A 174 0.94 38.29 11.11
CA GLN A 174 2.07 38.25 12.02
C GLN A 174 3.37 38.80 11.40
N THR A 175 3.60 38.57 10.11
CA THR A 175 4.81 39.04 9.39
C THR A 175 4.75 40.55 9.11
N LEU A 176 3.55 41.08 8.82
CA LEU A 176 3.34 42.52 8.54
C LEU A 176 3.49 43.42 9.78
N VAL A 177 3.35 42.86 10.99
CA VAL A 177 3.45 43.59 12.26
C VAL A 177 4.89 43.60 12.82
N LEU A 178 5.84 42.92 12.17
CA LEU A 178 7.25 42.90 12.59
C LEU A 178 7.99 44.19 12.18
N GLU A 179 8.58 44.89 13.14
CA GLU A 179 9.52 46.01 12.90
C GLU A 179 10.96 45.64 13.29
N PRO A 180 11.96 45.82 12.40
CA PRO A 180 11.85 46.22 10.99
C PRO A 180 11.29 45.10 10.09
N LEU A 181 10.64 45.49 8.99
CA LEU A 181 9.96 44.57 8.06
C LEU A 181 10.94 43.46 7.57
N PRO A 182 10.58 42.17 7.69
CA PRO A 182 11.51 41.09 7.40
C PRO A 182 11.74 40.88 5.90
N LEU A 183 12.93 40.41 5.52
CA LEU A 183 13.19 39.99 4.14
C LEU A 183 12.32 38.79 3.74
N VAL A 184 12.06 38.64 2.43
CA VAL A 184 11.31 37.52 1.83
C VAL A 184 11.80 36.16 2.34
N ASN A 185 13.12 35.98 2.44
CA ASN A 185 13.72 34.74 2.92
C ASN A 185 13.26 34.39 4.35
N LYS A 186 13.12 35.40 5.23
CA LYS A 186 12.65 35.20 6.60
C LYS A 186 11.16 34.87 6.64
N ALA A 187 10.34 35.52 5.80
CA ALA A 187 8.92 35.16 5.66
C ALA A 187 8.72 33.74 5.12
N TYR A 188 9.55 33.31 4.17
CA TYR A 188 9.59 31.93 3.69
C TYR A 188 9.84 30.93 4.83
N TYR A 189 10.84 31.17 5.69
CA TYR A 189 11.08 30.32 6.85
C TYR A 189 9.95 30.36 7.88
N MET A 190 9.25 31.50 8.04
CA MET A 190 8.09 31.60 8.92
C MET A 190 6.92 30.74 8.41
N VAL A 191 6.66 30.75 7.11
CA VAL A 191 5.67 29.86 6.47
C VAL A 191 6.05 28.40 6.65
N LEU A 192 7.31 28.04 6.37
CA LEU A 192 7.80 26.67 6.56
C LEU A 192 7.68 26.19 8.02
N ARG A 193 7.87 27.09 8.99
CA ARG A 193 7.78 26.73 10.42
C ARG A 193 6.35 26.38 10.81
N VAL A 194 5.37 27.18 10.38
CA VAL A 194 3.95 26.93 10.68
C VAL A 194 3.45 25.68 9.97
N GLU A 195 3.90 25.43 8.74
CA GLU A 195 3.57 24.18 8.04
C GLU A 195 4.12 22.96 8.77
N ARG A 196 5.37 23.02 9.25
CA ARG A 196 5.93 21.94 10.07
C ARG A 196 5.10 21.69 11.34
N GLN A 197 4.60 22.75 11.98
CA GLN A 197 3.74 22.62 13.16
C GLN A 197 2.36 22.04 12.82
N ARG A 198 1.79 22.37 11.66
CA ARG A 198 0.55 21.76 11.16
C ARG A 198 0.70 20.28 10.86
N MET A 199 1.83 19.87 10.28
CA MET A 199 2.13 18.45 10.03
C MET A 199 2.19 17.67 11.35
N VAL A 200 2.91 18.18 12.35
CA VAL A 200 3.00 17.54 13.68
C VAL A 200 1.63 17.51 14.38
N ASN A 201 0.86 18.61 14.33
CA ASN A 201 -0.47 18.62 14.94
C ASN A 201 -1.47 17.69 14.22
N SER A 202 -1.33 17.52 12.90
CA SER A 202 -2.11 16.56 12.12
C SER A 202 -1.84 15.12 12.53
N GLU A 203 -0.58 14.78 12.84
CA GLU A 203 -0.21 13.44 13.36
C GLU A 203 -0.81 13.17 14.75
N TYR A 204 -0.89 14.16 15.63
CA TYR A 204 -1.48 13.98 16.97
C TYR A 204 -3.00 13.86 16.96
N SER A 205 -3.71 14.54 16.04
CA SER A 205 -5.16 14.40 15.91
C SER A 205 -5.60 13.01 15.42
N ASP A 206 -4.74 12.26 14.72
CA ASP A 206 -5.04 10.90 14.25
C ASP A 206 -4.76 9.82 15.34
N ILE A 207 -4.11 10.19 16.45
CA ILE A 207 -3.75 9.28 17.56
C ILE A 207 -4.71 9.47 18.77
N GLY A 208 -5.51 10.54 18.78
CA GLY A 208 -6.37 10.95 19.91
C GLY A 208 -7.81 10.45 19.90
N GLU A 209 -8.26 9.74 18.85
CA GLU A 209 -9.57 9.06 18.84
C GLU A 209 -9.37 7.54 18.93
N VAL A 210 -9.07 7.05 20.14
CA VAL A 210 -9.32 5.67 20.59
C VAL A 210 -9.86 5.69 22.01
#